data_AF-A0A7W5LY37-F1
#
_entry.id   AF-A0A7W5LY37-F1
#
_cell.length_a   1.000
_cell.length_b   1.000
_cell.length_c   1.000
_cell.angle_alpha   90.00
_cell.angle_beta   90.00
_cell.angle_gamma   90.00
#
_symmetry.space_group_name_H-M   'P 1'
#
loop_
_entity.id
_entity.type
_entity.pdbx_description
1 polymer ?
#
loop_
_entity_poly.entity_id
_entity_poly.type
_entity_poly.pdbx_seq_one_letter_code
_entity_poly.pdbx_strand_id
1 'polypeptide(L)'
;MDIATGLSLLAQATGIVKDLREIDKSFDAAAIKAQMADLYSTLADVKIALSDARETVHDRDQKIKALEDRIAALTSGEACPICTTGRLKVTASKPHPVFEFAGVLERTLKCDSCGHSENHLHDPNGVTKRR
;
A
#
# COMPACT_ATOMS: atom_id res chain seq x y z
N MET A 1 -11.75 -9.75 -14.01
CA MET A 1 -10.83 -10.86 -14.39
C MET A 1 -9.44 -10.60 -13.81
N ASP A 2 -8.64 -11.64 -13.60
CA ASP A 2 -7.28 -11.47 -13.07
C ASP A 2 -6.25 -11.24 -14.18
N ILE A 3 -5.11 -10.64 -13.82
CA ILE A 3 -3.98 -10.35 -14.73
C ILE A 3 -3.54 -11.62 -15.49
N ALA A 4 -3.57 -12.79 -14.82
CA ALA A 4 -3.24 -14.07 -15.44
C ALA A 4 -4.15 -14.41 -16.63
N THR A 5 -5.43 -14.10 -16.53
CA THR A 5 -6.40 -14.30 -17.61
C THR A 5 -6.12 -13.34 -18.77
N GLY A 6 -5.81 -12.07 -18.48
CA GLY A 6 -5.42 -11.09 -19.51
C GLY A 6 -4.13 -11.47 -20.24
N LEU A 7 -3.13 -12.00 -19.54
CA LEU A 7 -1.88 -12.49 -20.13
C LEU A 7 -2.10 -13.72 -21.02
N SER A 8 -2.99 -14.63 -20.63
CA SER A 8 -3.36 -15.79 -21.46
C SER A 8 -4.04 -15.36 -22.75
N LEU A 9 -4.95 -14.38 -22.70
CA LEU A 9 -5.61 -13.82 -23.88
C LEU A 9 -4.62 -13.08 -24.80
N LEU A 10 -3.63 -12.39 -24.24
CA LEU A 10 -2.53 -11.79 -25.02
C LEU A 10 -1.70 -12.85 -25.76
N ALA A 11 -1.42 -13.99 -25.13
CA ALA A 11 -0.72 -15.09 -25.78
C ALA A 11 -1.53 -15.66 -26.95
N GLN A 12 -2.85 -15.78 -26.80
CA GLN A 12 -3.77 -16.19 -27.87
C GLN A 12 -3.78 -15.18 -29.02
N ALA A 13 -3.90 -13.88 -28.73
CA ALA A 13 -3.82 -12.82 -29.75
C ALA A 13 -2.50 -12.86 -30.53
N THR A 14 -1.39 -13.16 -29.86
CA THR A 14 -0.07 -13.32 -30.51
C THR A 14 -0.04 -14.53 -31.44
N GLY A 15 -0.75 -15.61 -31.10
CA GLY A 15 -0.97 -16.77 -31.97
C GLY A 15 -1.72 -16.41 -33.24
N ILE A 16 -2.85 -15.70 -33.10
CA ILE A 16 -3.68 -15.23 -34.23
C ILE A 16 -2.86 -14.37 -35.20
N VAL A 17 -2.00 -13.48 -34.70
CA VAL A 17 -1.10 -12.67 -35.56
C VAL A 17 -0.10 -13.55 -36.33
N LYS A 18 0.34 -14.65 -35.73
CA LYS A 18 1.25 -15.61 -36.37
C LYS A 18 0.54 -16.35 -37.51
N ASP A 19 -0.69 -16.79 -37.25
CA ASP A 19 -1.55 -17.48 -38.21
C ASP A 19 -1.90 -16.56 -39.39
N LEU A 20 -2.23 -15.29 -39.12
CA LEU A 20 -2.43 -14.25 -40.15
C LEU A 20 -1.22 -14.13 -41.09
N ARG A 21 0.01 -14.19 -40.55
CA ARG A 21 1.24 -14.11 -41.35
C ARG A 21 1.49 -15.34 -42.23
N GLU A 22 0.96 -16.50 -41.84
CA GLU A 22 1.01 -17.72 -42.66
C GLU A 22 -0.04 -17.70 -43.77
N ILE A 23 -1.25 -17.22 -43.48
CA ILE A 23 -2.36 -17.09 -44.45
C ILE A 23 -2.06 -16.04 -45.53
N ASP A 24 -1.35 -14.96 -45.20
CA ASP A 24 -0.98 -13.94 -46.18
C ASP A 24 -0.12 -14.51 -47.34
N LYS A 25 0.56 -15.65 -47.10
CA LYS A 25 1.29 -16.38 -48.16
C LYS A 25 0.39 -17.21 -49.07
N SER A 26 -0.84 -17.52 -48.66
CA SER A 26 -1.79 -18.37 -49.39
C SER A 26 -2.96 -17.61 -50.04
N PHE A 27 -2.98 -16.26 -49.98
CA PHE A 27 -3.94 -15.37 -50.67
C PHE A 27 -5.44 -15.64 -50.38
N ASP A 28 -5.81 -16.17 -49.21
CA ASP A 28 -7.23 -16.42 -48.88
C ASP A 28 -7.86 -15.24 -48.10
N ALA A 29 -8.52 -14.34 -48.84
CA ALA A 29 -9.13 -13.13 -48.29
C ALA A 29 -10.26 -13.39 -47.28
N ALA A 30 -10.94 -14.54 -47.35
CA ALA A 30 -11.97 -14.90 -46.39
C ALA A 30 -11.36 -15.31 -45.05
N ALA A 31 -10.28 -16.09 -45.09
CA ALA A 31 -9.54 -16.52 -43.90
C ALA A 31 -8.91 -15.35 -43.15
N ILE A 32 -8.33 -14.37 -43.87
CA ILE A 32 -7.76 -13.15 -43.28
C ILE A 32 -8.84 -12.37 -42.51
N LYS A 33 -10.02 -12.18 -43.11
CA LYS A 33 -11.13 -11.44 -42.46
C LYS A 33 -11.63 -12.14 -41.20
N ALA A 34 -11.74 -13.46 -41.21
CA ALA A 34 -12.14 -14.24 -40.03
C ALA A 34 -11.12 -14.08 -38.89
N GLN A 35 -9.84 -14.27 -39.19
CA GLN A 35 -8.75 -14.14 -38.21
C GLN A 35 -8.60 -12.71 -37.67
N MET A 36 -8.84 -11.68 -38.49
CA MET A 36 -8.90 -10.31 -37.99
C MET A 36 -10.07 -10.09 -37.03
N ALA A 37 -11.25 -10.65 -37.31
CA ALA A 37 -12.39 -10.55 -36.41
C ALA A 37 -12.09 -11.23 -35.05
N ASP A 38 -11.45 -12.41 -35.09
CA ASP A 38 -11.01 -13.12 -33.88
C ASP A 38 -9.98 -12.30 -33.10
N LEU A 39 -8.99 -11.72 -33.79
CA LEU A 39 -7.98 -10.85 -33.16
C LEU A 39 -8.62 -9.65 -32.47
N TYR A 40 -9.57 -8.98 -33.12
CA TYR A 40 -10.29 -7.84 -32.54
C TYR A 40 -11.10 -8.25 -31.31
N SER A 41 -11.76 -9.40 -31.35
CA SER A 41 -12.49 -9.93 -30.20
C SER A 41 -11.55 -10.20 -29.03
N THR A 42 -10.44 -10.91 -29.28
CA THR A 42 -9.46 -11.23 -28.23
C THR A 42 -8.83 -9.97 -27.64
N LEU A 43 -8.52 -8.97 -28.46
CA LEU A 43 -7.97 -7.69 -27.97
C LEU A 43 -8.99 -6.89 -27.14
N ALA A 44 -10.28 -6.96 -27.47
CA ALA A 44 -11.33 -6.36 -26.66
C ALA A 44 -11.40 -7.02 -25.27
N ASP A 45 -11.33 -8.35 -25.22
CA ASP A 45 -11.33 -9.11 -23.96
C ASP A 45 -10.08 -8.81 -23.11
N VAL A 46 -8.90 -8.71 -23.75
CA VAL A 46 -7.65 -8.28 -23.08
C VAL A 46 -7.82 -6.89 -22.47
N LYS A 47 -8.40 -5.94 -23.21
CA LYS A 47 -8.61 -4.57 -22.72
C LYS A 47 -9.53 -4.54 -21.49
N ILE A 48 -10.59 -5.34 -21.50
CA ILE A 48 -11.50 -5.48 -20.35
C ILE A 48 -10.74 -6.07 -19.16
N ALA A 49 -10.04 -7.19 -19.36
CA ALA A 49 -9.29 -7.85 -18.30
C ALA A 49 -8.20 -6.94 -17.68
N LEU A 50 -7.50 -6.14 -18.49
CA LEU A 50 -6.52 -5.18 -17.98
C LEU A 50 -7.17 -4.01 -17.24
N SER A 51 -8.36 -3.58 -17.65
CA SER A 51 -9.09 -2.50 -16.97
C SER A 51 -9.54 -2.95 -15.58
N ASP A 52 -10.12 -4.16 -15.47
CA ASP A 52 -10.48 -4.77 -14.19
C ASP A 52 -9.26 -4.96 -13.28
N ALA A 53 -8.15 -5.43 -13.84
CA ALA A 53 -6.92 -5.63 -13.09
C ALA A 53 -6.36 -4.31 -12.55
N ARG A 54 -6.40 -3.24 -13.35
CA ARG A 54 -5.98 -1.90 -12.92
C ARG A 54 -6.83 -1.39 -11.76
N GLU A 55 -8.14 -1.56 -11.83
CA GLU A 55 -9.05 -1.17 -10.74
C GLU A 55 -8.73 -1.96 -9.46
N THR A 56 -8.52 -3.26 -9.60
CA THR A 56 -8.16 -4.13 -8.47
C THR A 56 -6.83 -3.70 -7.83
N VAL A 57 -5.80 -3.41 -8.61
CA VAL A 57 -4.51 -2.92 -8.09
C VAL A 57 -4.69 -1.59 -7.36
N HIS A 58 -5.41 -0.65 -7.97
CA HIS A 58 -5.67 0.66 -7.36
C HIS A 58 -6.41 0.54 -6.02
N ASP A 59 -7.42 -0.32 -5.91
CA ASP A 59 -8.13 -0.59 -4.66
C ASP A 59 -7.21 -1.19 -3.59
N ARG A 60 -6.26 -2.04 -3.99
CA ARG A 60 -5.27 -2.62 -3.06
C ARG A 60 -4.28 -1.56 -2.61
N ASP A 61 -3.79 -0.72 -3.50
CA ASP A 61 -2.88 0.38 -3.16
C ASP A 61 -3.53 1.37 -2.18
N GLN A 62 -4.81 1.71 -2.39
CA GLN A 62 -5.55 2.55 -1.44
C GLN A 62 -5.66 1.91 -0.06
N LYS A 63 -5.95 0.60 -0.01
CA LYS A 63 -6.02 -0.14 1.27
C LYS A 63 -4.66 -0.23 1.94
N ILE A 64 -3.59 -0.48 1.18
CA ILE A 64 -2.22 -0.51 1.70
C ILE A 64 -1.90 0.85 2.32
N LYS A 65 -2.10 1.94 1.58
CA LYS A 65 -1.86 3.29 2.09
C LYS A 65 -2.67 3.59 3.36
N ALA A 66 -3.95 3.25 3.37
CA ALA A 66 -4.79 3.45 4.56
C ALA A 66 -4.33 2.62 5.76
N LEU A 67 -3.80 1.41 5.54
CA LEU A 67 -3.23 0.58 6.59
C LEU A 67 -1.88 1.12 7.06
N GLU A 68 -1.03 1.59 6.15
CA GLU A 68 0.24 2.24 6.46
C GLU A 68 0.02 3.51 7.29
N ASP A 69 -0.94 4.35 6.91
CA ASP A 69 -1.31 5.56 7.67
C ASP A 69 -1.79 5.20 9.08
N ARG A 70 -2.61 4.15 9.21
CA ARG A 70 -3.05 3.65 10.53
C ARG A 70 -1.89 3.11 11.35
N ILE A 71 -0.99 2.34 10.73
CA ILE A 71 0.20 1.82 11.40
C ILE A 71 1.07 2.98 11.86
N ALA A 72 1.32 3.98 11.01
CA ALA A 72 2.09 5.18 11.35
C ALA A 72 1.44 5.95 12.51
N ALA A 73 0.13 6.15 12.49
CA ALA A 73 -0.61 6.79 13.58
C ALA A 73 -0.54 6.00 14.89
N LEU A 74 -0.56 4.66 14.83
CA LEU A 74 -0.47 3.80 16.02
C LEU A 74 0.97 3.59 16.52
N THR A 75 1.97 3.79 15.65
CA THR A 75 3.40 3.62 15.94
C THR A 75 4.11 4.95 16.19
N SER A 76 3.38 6.05 16.34
CA SER A 76 3.88 7.41 16.59
C SER A 76 4.45 7.63 18.00
N GLY A 77 5.26 6.68 18.49
CA GLY A 77 6.05 6.80 19.71
C GLY A 77 7.53 7.01 19.39
N GLU A 78 8.28 7.56 20.33
CA GLU A 78 9.74 7.63 20.22
C GLU A 78 10.33 6.20 20.19
N ALA A 79 11.41 6.02 19.42
CA ALA A 79 12.14 4.76 19.38
C ALA A 79 12.76 4.51 20.76
N CYS A 80 12.66 3.28 21.26
CA CYS A 80 13.25 2.93 22.54
C CYS A 80 14.78 3.06 22.47
N PRO A 81 15.43 3.81 23.37
CA PRO A 81 16.88 4.02 23.34
C PRO A 81 17.68 2.75 23.65
N ILE A 82 17.06 1.74 24.28
CA ILE A 82 17.74 0.51 24.68
C ILE A 82 17.74 -0.53 23.56
N CYS A 83 16.57 -0.87 23.01
CA CYS A 83 16.46 -1.96 22.03
C CYS A 83 16.37 -1.50 20.59
N THR A 84 16.13 -0.20 20.34
CA THR A 84 15.97 0.47 19.02
C THR A 84 14.89 -0.09 18.08
N THR A 85 14.37 -1.28 18.37
CA THR A 85 13.30 -1.99 17.67
C THR A 85 11.92 -1.65 18.25
N GLY A 86 11.84 -1.49 19.57
CA GLY A 86 10.61 -1.15 20.28
C GLY A 86 10.26 0.33 20.22
N ARG A 87 9.01 0.65 20.55
CA ARG A 87 8.48 2.01 20.68
C ARG A 87 7.99 2.23 22.10
N LEU A 88 8.15 3.47 22.57
CA LEU A 88 7.73 3.90 23.90
C LEU A 88 6.24 4.31 23.88
N LYS A 89 5.42 3.65 24.70
CA LYS A 89 4.00 3.98 24.89
C LYS A 89 3.76 4.60 26.25
N VAL A 90 2.88 5.60 26.32
CA VAL A 90 2.46 6.22 27.58
C VAL A 90 1.58 5.23 28.36
N THR A 91 2.02 4.84 29.56
CA THR A 91 1.27 3.95 30.46
C THR A 91 0.63 4.68 31.62
N ALA A 92 1.21 5.81 32.04
CA ALA A 92 0.66 6.68 33.06
C ALA A 92 0.97 8.14 32.75
N SER A 93 0.08 9.04 33.17
CA SER A 93 0.30 10.49 33.14
C SER A 93 -0.15 11.06 34.47
N LYS A 94 0.71 11.84 35.13
CA LYS A 94 0.41 12.51 36.40
C LYS A 94 0.80 13.98 36.32
N PRO A 95 0.13 14.88 37.06
CA PRO A 95 0.57 16.28 37.18
C PRO A 95 1.98 16.34 37.76
N HIS A 96 2.84 17.21 37.21
CA HIS A 96 4.20 17.36 37.73
C HIS A 96 4.17 18.10 39.08
N PRO A 97 4.83 17.58 40.14
CA PRO A 97 4.68 18.09 41.52
C PRO A 97 5.06 19.55 41.72
N VAL A 98 5.94 20.09 40.87
CA VAL A 98 6.41 21.50 40.95
C VAL A 98 5.78 22.38 39.88
N PHE A 99 5.35 21.81 38.75
CA PHE A 99 4.94 22.56 37.55
C PHE A 99 3.48 22.29 37.14
N GLU A 100 2.69 21.73 38.06
CA GLU A 100 1.24 21.52 37.87
C GLU A 100 0.52 22.83 37.52
N PHE A 101 0.90 23.94 38.14
CA PHE A 101 0.33 25.26 37.86
C PHE A 101 0.50 25.71 36.39
N ALA A 102 1.51 25.18 35.70
CA ALA A 102 1.79 25.46 34.29
C ALA A 102 1.15 24.42 33.34
N GLY A 103 0.41 23.45 33.87
CA GLY A 103 -0.22 22.36 33.10
C GLY A 103 0.77 21.28 32.64
N VAL A 104 1.97 21.23 33.24
CA VAL A 104 3.01 20.26 32.87
C VAL A 104 2.69 18.89 33.47
N LEU A 105 2.82 17.85 32.64
CA LEU A 105 2.57 16.46 33.02
C LEU A 105 3.89 15.68 33.05
N GLU A 106 4.01 14.76 34.00
CA GLU A 106 5.01 13.69 33.97
C GLU A 106 4.36 12.43 33.38
N ARG A 107 4.91 11.95 32.26
CA ARG A 107 4.43 10.76 31.58
C ARG A 107 5.40 9.61 31.79
N THR A 108 4.91 8.49 32.31
CA THR A 108 5.68 7.24 32.31
C THR A 108 5.47 6.56 30.96
N LEU A 109 6.57 6.39 30.25
CA LEU A 109 6.66 5.68 28.99
C LEU A 109 7.15 4.25 29.26
N LYS A 110 6.60 3.26 28.57
CA LYS A 110 7.06 1.87 28.60
C LYS A 110 7.25 1.35 27.19
N CYS A 111 8.37 0.69 26.95
CA CYS A 111 8.70 0.06 25.68
C CYS A 111 7.90 -1.24 25.50
N ASP A 112 7.32 -1.40 24.31
CA ASP A 112 6.54 -2.58 23.95
C ASP A 112 7.36 -3.86 23.81
N SER A 113 8.65 -3.74 23.43
CA SER A 113 9.48 -4.90 23.05
C SER A 113 10.36 -5.40 24.19
N CYS A 114 11.09 -4.51 24.87
CA CYS A 114 12.04 -4.88 25.92
C CYS A 114 11.54 -4.59 27.34
N GLY A 115 10.36 -3.97 27.49
CA GLY A 115 9.78 -3.65 28.80
C GLY A 115 10.42 -2.50 29.56
N HIS A 116 11.42 -1.82 28.98
CA HIS A 116 12.04 -0.61 29.56
C HIS A 116 11.01 0.47 29.87
N SER A 117 11.18 1.19 30.97
CA SER A 117 10.31 2.32 31.33
C SER A 117 11.10 3.54 31.75
N GLU A 118 10.65 4.71 31.31
CA GLU A 118 11.25 6.01 31.63
C GLU A 118 10.17 7.09 31.80
N ASN A 119 10.51 8.17 32.51
CA ASN A 119 9.58 9.28 32.74
C ASN A 119 10.00 10.48 31.91
N HIS A 120 9.11 10.97 31.06
CA HIS A 120 9.31 12.17 30.26
C HIS A 120 8.40 13.31 30.76
N LEU A 121 8.98 14.51 30.81
CA LEU A 121 8.22 15.73 31.00
C LEU A 121 7.45 16.04 29.71
N HIS A 122 6.14 16.14 29.78
CA HIS A 122 5.29 16.55 28.66
C HIS A 122 4.57 17.84 28.99
N ASP A 123 4.90 18.88 28.24
CA ASP A 123 4.22 20.16 28.29
C ASP A 123 3.30 20.32 27.07
N PRO A 124 1.97 20.18 27.25
CA PRO A 124 1.02 20.34 26.15
C PRO A 124 0.88 21.79 25.67
N ASN A 125 1.28 22.78 26.47
CA ASN A 125 1.20 24.20 26.14
C ASN A 125 2.52 24.74 25.55
N GLY A 126 3.58 23.94 25.54
CA GLY A 126 4.89 24.29 24.96
C GLY A 126 5.62 25.44 25.68
N VAL A 127 5.22 25.77 26.90
CA VAL A 127 5.70 26.91 27.69
C VAL A 127 7.13 26.68 28.21
N THR A 128 7.50 25.42 28.45
CA THR A 128 8.79 24.96 28.98
C THR A 128 9.92 24.91 27.93
N LYS A 129 9.64 25.08 26.63
CA LYS A 129 10.66 25.12 25.56
C LYS A 129 11.46 26.43 25.46
N ARG A 130 11.33 27.36 26.41
CA ARG A 130 12.13 28.61 26.43
C ARG A 130 13.42 28.46 27.23
N ARG A 131 14.46 27.92 26.59
CA ARG A 131 15.82 28.49 26.55
C ARG A 131 16.76 27.64 25.72
#